data_AF-A0A0C9SMY5-F1
#
_entry.id   AF-A0A0C9SMY5-F1
#
_cell.length_a   1.000
_cell.length_b   1.000
_cell.length_c   1.000
_cell.angle_alpha   90.00
_cell.angle_beta   90.00
_cell.angle_gamma   90.00
#
_symmetry.space_group_name_H-M   'P 1'
#
loop_
_entity.id
_entity.type
_entity.pdbx_description
1 polymer ?
#
loop_
_entity_poly.entity_id
_entity_poly.type
_entity_poly.pdbx_seq_one_letter_code
_entity_poly.pdbx_strand_id
1 'polypeptide(L)'
;MSITLQQAGKDLESIPELQLGTLFQFLSLSTRIRNDILLVQPAAHNPEEPPPFLSWGVIAFLSVACSLSAESIKTCWAALKNIVWS
;
A
#
# COMPACT_ATOMS: atom_id res chain seq x y z
N MET A 1 -18.42 -8.46 5.41
CA MET A 1 -17.42 -7.82 4.52
C MET A 1 -17.62 -6.31 4.34
N SER A 2 -18.45 -5.64 5.16
CA SER A 2 -18.72 -4.18 5.02
C SER A 2 -17.90 -3.28 5.95
N ILE A 3 -17.26 -3.85 6.98
CA ILE A 3 -16.53 -3.10 8.01
C ILE A 3 -15.14 -2.66 7.49
N THR A 4 -14.49 -3.47 6.66
CA THR A 4 -13.12 -3.22 6.17
C THR A 4 -13.02 -2.00 5.24
N LEU A 5 -14.02 -1.77 4.39
CA LEU A 5 -14.03 -0.63 3.47
C LEU A 5 -14.35 0.69 4.16
N GLN A 6 -15.23 0.68 5.18
CA GLN A 6 -15.55 1.87 5.96
C GLN A 6 -14.37 2.32 6.83
N GLN A 7 -13.64 1.37 7.43
CA GLN A 7 -12.44 1.68 8.20
C GLN A 7 -11.30 2.17 7.29
N ALA A 8 -11.07 1.51 6.15
CA ALA A 8 -10.12 1.97 5.14
C ALA A 8 -10.45 3.38 4.65
N GLY A 9 -11.74 3.71 4.45
CA GLY A 9 -12.17 5.06 4.09
C GLY A 9 -11.76 6.10 5.13
N LYS A 10 -12.00 5.85 6.42
CA LYS A 10 -11.60 6.75 7.51
C LYS A 10 -10.09 6.93 7.63
N ASP A 11 -9.33 5.84 7.50
CA ASP A 11 -7.87 5.89 7.58
C ASP A 11 -7.29 6.72 6.42
N LEU A 12 -7.88 6.61 5.23
CA LEU A 12 -7.48 7.39 4.05
C LEU A 12 -7.93 8.86 4.11
N GLU A 13 -9.08 9.16 4.72
CA GLU A 13 -9.55 10.54 4.97
C GLU A 13 -8.58 11.35 5.84
N SER A 14 -7.76 10.68 6.64
CA SER A 14 -6.72 11.33 7.46
C SER A 14 -5.53 11.85 6.64
N ILE A 15 -5.45 11.53 5.35
CA ILE A 15 -4.36 11.93 4.46
C ILE A 15 -4.81 13.13 3.62
N PRO A 16 -4.45 14.37 3.98
CA PRO A 16 -4.95 15.58 3.33
C PRO A 16 -4.47 15.72 1.87
N GLU A 17 -3.35 15.11 1.53
CA GLU A 17 -2.72 15.12 0.19
C GLU A 17 -3.36 14.08 -0.76
N LEU A 18 -4.18 13.19 -0.24
CA LEU A 18 -4.65 12.02 -0.98
C LEU A 18 -5.79 12.40 -1.93
N GLN A 19 -5.43 12.50 -3.21
CA GLN A 19 -6.39 12.65 -4.29
C GLN A 19 -6.71 11.28 -4.92
N LEU A 20 -7.87 11.17 -5.57
CA LEU A 20 -8.28 9.94 -6.24
C LEU A 20 -7.24 9.48 -7.28
N GLY A 21 -6.64 10.41 -8.03
CA GLY A 21 -5.56 10.10 -8.98
C GLY A 21 -4.34 9.47 -8.30
N THR A 22 -3.92 10.02 -7.17
CA THR A 22 -2.81 9.48 -6.35
C THR A 22 -3.13 8.10 -5.80
N LEU A 23 -4.38 7.86 -5.38
CA LEU A 23 -4.84 6.55 -4.93
C LEU A 23 -4.73 5.50 -6.04
N PHE A 24 -5.20 5.83 -7.25
CA PHE A 24 -5.06 4.94 -8.41
C PHE A 24 -3.59 4.70 -8.77
N GLN A 25 -2.75 5.73 -8.69
CA GLN A 25 -1.32 5.60 -8.93
C GLN A 25 -0.65 4.68 -7.91
N PHE A 26 -0.95 4.85 -6.62
CA PHE A 26 -0.48 3.98 -5.55
C PHE A 26 -0.86 2.52 -5.80
N LEU A 27 -2.15 2.26 -6.09
CA LEU A 27 -2.63 0.90 -6.38
C LEU A 27 -1.93 0.31 -7.60
N SER A 28 -1.87 1.05 -8.71
CA SER A 28 -1.26 0.59 -9.96
C SER A 28 0.21 0.25 -9.79
N LEU A 29 0.97 1.13 -9.14
CA LEU A 29 2.40 0.92 -8.89
C LEU A 29 2.63 -0.24 -7.92
N SER A 30 1.89 -0.29 -6.81
CA SER A 30 2.02 -1.35 -5.80
C SER A 30 1.73 -2.73 -6.38
N THR A 31 0.72 -2.85 -7.26
CA THR A 31 0.42 -4.10 -7.97
C THR A 31 1.53 -4.48 -8.93
N ARG A 32 2.14 -3.51 -9.63
CA ARG A 32 3.26 -3.77 -10.56
C ARG A 32 4.53 -4.26 -9.86
N ILE A 33 4.80 -3.77 -8.65
CA ILE A 33 5.99 -4.13 -7.86
C ILE A 33 5.71 -5.25 -6.85
N ARG A 34 4.62 -6.02 -7.01
CA ARG A 34 4.23 -7.12 -6.10
C ARG A 34 5.39 -8.10 -5.87
N ASN A 35 6.13 -8.43 -6.94
CA ASN A 35 7.28 -9.33 -6.87
C ASN A 35 8.46 -8.72 -6.10
N ASP A 36 8.72 -7.43 -6.27
CA ASP A 36 9.79 -6.72 -5.53
C ASP A 36 9.46 -6.62 -4.04
N ILE A 37 8.17 -6.44 -3.71
CA ILE A 37 7.66 -6.46 -2.33
C ILE A 37 7.88 -7.84 -1.70
N LEU A 38 7.65 -8.93 -2.45
CA LEU A 38 7.85 -10.31 -1.99
C LEU A 38 9.33 -10.69 -1.86
N LEU A 39 10.20 -10.16 -2.73
CA LEU A 39 11.63 -10.50 -2.77
C LEU A 39 12.35 -10.28 -1.44
N VAL A 40 11.89 -9.30 -0.66
CA VAL A 40 12.48 -8.91 0.62
C VAL A 40 11.81 -9.58 1.83
N GLN A 41 10.79 -10.42 1.60
CA GLN A 41 10.13 -11.16 2.67
C GLN A 41 10.92 -12.43 3.03
N PRO A 42 10.73 -12.96 4.25
CA PRO A 42 11.29 -14.26 4.62
C PRO A 42 10.86 -15.35 3.63
N ALA A 43 11.73 -16.33 3.38
CA ALA A 43 11.44 -17.43 2.45
C ALA A 43 10.20 -18.27 2.84
N ALA A 44 9.77 -18.20 4.10
CA ALA A 44 8.58 -18.86 4.60
C ALA A 44 7.28 -18.04 4.42
N HIS A 45 7.36 -16.81 3.92
CA HIS A 45 6.19 -15.95 3.70
C HIS A 45 5.34 -16.50 2.56
N ASN A 46 4.02 -16.57 2.76
CA ASN A 46 3.08 -17.03 1.74
C ASN A 46 2.97 -15.96 0.63
N PRO A 47 3.33 -16.27 -0.64
CA PRO A 47 3.26 -15.27 -1.72
C PRO A 47 1.83 -14.80 -2.02
N GLU A 48 0.82 -15.59 -1.68
CA GLU A 48 -0.60 -15.25 -1.86
C GLU A 48 -1.14 -14.32 -0.76
N GLU A 49 -0.32 -13.97 0.25
CA GLU A 49 -0.71 -13.07 1.33
C GLU A 49 0.09 -11.75 1.27
N PRO A 50 -0.57 -10.58 1.37
CA PRO A 50 0.14 -9.32 1.41
C PRO A 50 0.96 -9.19 2.70
N PRO A 51 2.22 -8.76 2.63
CA PRO A 51 3.03 -8.59 3.84
C PRO A 51 2.44 -7.52 4.78
N PRO A 52 2.66 -7.67 6.09
CA PRO A 52 2.11 -6.73 7.07
C PRO A 52 2.71 -5.33 6.92
N PHE A 53 3.97 -5.23 6.47
CA PHE A 53 4.69 -3.98 6.29
C PHE A 53 5.49 -4.01 4.98
N LEU A 54 5.67 -2.83 4.39
CA LEU A 54 6.56 -2.64 3.25
C LEU A 54 8.00 -2.43 3.73
N SER A 55 8.97 -2.83 2.91
CA SER A 55 10.36 -2.50 3.15
C SER A 55 10.60 -1.00 2.95
N TRP A 56 11.65 -0.47 3.57
CA TRP A 56 12.00 0.95 3.46
C TRP A 56 12.20 1.39 2.01
N GLY A 57 12.81 0.55 1.17
CA GLY A 57 13.01 0.84 -0.25
C GLY A 57 11.70 0.99 -1.03
N VAL A 58 10.72 0.13 -0.77
CA VAL A 58 9.39 0.23 -1.40
C VAL A 58 8.65 1.47 -0.92
N ILE A 59 8.73 1.78 0.38
CA ILE A 59 8.11 3.00 0.94
C ILE A 59 8.72 4.24 0.26
N ALA A 60 10.05 4.32 0.17
CA ALA A 60 10.74 5.43 -0.46
C ALA A 60 10.35 5.59 -1.94
N PHE A 61 10.30 4.48 -2.69
CA PHE A 61 9.85 4.49 -4.10
C PHE A 61 8.43 5.02 -4.24
N LEU A 62 7.47 4.47 -3.49
CA LEU A 62 6.07 4.87 -3.57
C LEU A 62 5.84 6.30 -3.10
N SER A 63 6.56 6.75 -2.06
CA SER A 63 6.51 8.13 -1.56
C SER A 63 6.89 9.12 -2.65
N VAL A 64 8.00 8.87 -3.36
CA VAL A 64 8.43 9.73 -4.47
C VAL A 64 7.45 9.64 -5.63
N ALA A 65 7.05 8.43 -6.03
CA ALA A 65 6.19 8.24 -7.20
C ALA A 65 4.79 8.84 -7.01
N CYS A 66 4.21 8.73 -5.81
CA CYS A 66 2.88 9.23 -5.49
C CYS A 66 2.89 10.64 -4.90
N SER A 67 4.07 11.26 -4.68
CA SER A 67 4.21 12.53 -3.96
C SER A 67 3.53 12.51 -2.59
N LEU A 68 3.69 11.40 -1.85
CA LEU A 68 3.11 11.18 -0.53
C LEU A 68 4.20 11.02 0.53
N SER A 69 3.91 11.48 1.75
CA SER A 69 4.79 11.20 2.89
C SER A 69 4.94 9.70 3.15
N ALA A 70 6.05 9.29 3.79
CA ALA A 70 6.26 7.88 4.15
C ALA A 70 5.16 7.36 5.10
N GLU A 71 4.64 8.19 5.99
CA GLU A 71 3.53 7.84 6.87
C GLU A 71 2.23 7.67 6.07
N SER A 72 1.96 8.54 5.10
CA SER A 72 0.82 8.41 4.19
C SER A 72 0.89 7.09 3.40
N ILE A 73 2.09 6.69 2.92
CA ILE A 73 2.30 5.40 2.24
C ILE A 73 2.00 4.21 3.17
N LYS A 74 2.45 4.27 4.43
CA LYS A 74 2.15 3.21 5.41
C LYS A 74 0.65 3.11 5.68
N THR A 75 -0.04 4.24 5.83
CA THR A 75 -1.50 4.28 6.00
C THR A 75 -2.22 3.72 4.77
N CYS A 76 -1.81 4.13 3.57
CA CYS A 76 -2.37 3.57 2.32
C CYS A 76 -2.14 2.06 2.23
N TRP A 77 -0.95 1.56 2.56
CA TRP A 77 -0.66 0.13 2.57
C TRP A 77 -1.54 -0.62 3.58
N ALA A 78 -1.63 -0.12 4.82
CA ALA A 78 -2.46 -0.74 5.85
C ALA A 78 -3.93 -0.88 5.42
N ALA A 79 -4.46 0.14 4.75
CA ALA A 79 -5.84 0.18 4.27
C ALA A 79 -6.08 -0.66 2.98
N LEU A 80 -5.11 -0.69 2.06
CA LEU A 80 -5.34 -1.14 0.68
C LEU A 80 -4.57 -2.40 0.28
N LYS A 81 -3.68 -2.94 1.12
CA LYS A 81 -2.84 -4.10 0.76
C LYS A 81 -3.61 -5.30 0.23
N ASN A 82 -4.81 -5.56 0.76
CA ASN A 82 -5.66 -6.66 0.31
C ASN A 82 -6.21 -6.42 -1.10
N ILE A 83 -6.42 -5.16 -1.50
CA ILE A 83 -6.80 -4.80 -2.87
C ILE A 83 -5.61 -4.96 -3.79
N VAL A 84 -4.42 -4.53 -3.36
CA VAL A 84 -3.17 -4.72 -4.12
C VAL A 84 -2.89 -6.21 -4.36
N TRP A 85 -3.28 -7.08 -3.41
CA TRP A 85 -3.09 -8.54 -3.47
C TRP A 85 -4.25 -9.34 -4.06
N SER A 86 -5.38 -8.69 -4.37
CA SER A 86 -6.53 -9.32 -5.05
C SER A 86 -6.26 -9.62 -6.52
#